data_AF-A0A0Q4G2C4-F1
#
_entry.id   AF-A0A0Q4G2C4-F1
#
_cell.length_a   1.000
_cell.length_b   1.000
_cell.length_c   1.000
_cell.angle_alpha   90.00
_cell.angle_beta   90.00
_cell.angle_gamma   90.00
#
_symmetry.space_group_name_H-M   'P 1'
#
loop_
_entity.id
_entity.type
_entity.pdbx_description
1 polymer ?
#
loop_
_entity_poly.entity_id
_entity_poly.type
_entity_poly.pdbx_seq_one_letter_code
_entity_poly.pdbx_strand_id
1 'polypeptide(L)'
;MSVKGINRATVTNMIGLLEQLEELEGMVGNDPEGCDQIRNLKADLITTYQKYECMVREISEQVGVYQDLYGKIRFRFVPEKLKLLRRTIPQDSYEFVLLKASIQKSHMI
;
A
#
# COMPACT_ATOMS: atom_id res chain seq x y z
N MET A 1 -4.43 0.43 -7.58
CA MET A 1 -5.02 1.49 -6.73
C MET A 1 -3.88 2.26 -6.10
N SER A 2 -3.80 3.58 -6.31
CA SER A 2 -2.74 4.39 -5.70
C SER A 2 -3.15 4.72 -4.27
N VAL A 3 -2.46 4.12 -3.29
CA VAL A 3 -2.61 4.48 -1.88
C VAL A 3 -2.04 5.89 -1.76
N LYS A 4 -2.92 6.90 -1.63
CA LYS A 4 -2.49 8.28 -1.38
C LYS A 4 -1.97 8.37 0.05
N GLY A 5 -0.69 8.09 0.22
CA GLY A 5 0.01 8.22 1.48
C GLY A 5 0.32 9.67 1.85
N ILE A 6 0.88 9.87 3.04
CA ILE A 6 1.46 11.16 3.44
C ILE A 6 2.63 11.46 2.49
N ASN A 7 2.58 12.62 1.84
CA ASN A 7 3.58 13.02 0.87
C ASN A 7 4.90 13.36 1.57
N ARG A 8 5.99 12.66 1.18
CA ARG A 8 7.35 12.91 1.67
C ARG A 8 7.80 14.35 1.52
N ALA A 9 7.44 15.00 0.41
CA ALA A 9 7.78 16.40 0.16
C ALA A 9 7.12 17.33 1.19
N THR A 10 5.87 17.05 1.56
CA THR A 10 5.14 17.83 2.57
C THR A 10 5.82 17.72 3.94
N VAL A 11 6.22 16.53 4.36
CA VAL A 11 6.89 16.32 5.66
C VAL A 11 8.29 16.94 5.67
N THR A 12 9.03 16.80 4.58
CA THR A 12 10.36 17.43 4.44
C THR A 12 10.26 18.95 4.53
N ASN A 13 9.26 19.54 3.89
CA ASN A 13 9.01 20.98 3.99
C ASN A 13 8.64 21.41 5.42
N MET A 14 7.82 20.63 6.13
CA MET A 14 7.46 20.91 7.52
C MET A 14 8.67 20.84 8.45
N ILE A 15 9.58 19.88 8.27
CA ILE A 15 10.84 19.81 9.02
C ILE A 15 11.69 21.05 8.75
N GLY A 16 11.84 21.46 7.48
CA GLY A 16 12.60 22.67 7.14
C GLY A 16 11.99 23.95 7.71
N LEU A 17 10.66 24.05 7.79
CA LEU A 17 10.00 25.18 8.46
C LEU A 17 10.24 25.18 9.98
N LEU A 18 10.26 24.01 10.62
CA LEU A 18 10.60 23.89 12.04
C LEU A 18 12.07 24.26 12.32
N GLU A 19 12.98 23.93 11.40
CA GLU A 19 14.39 24.36 11.49
C GLU A 19 14.53 25.88 11.41
N GLN A 20 13.84 26.52 10.45
CA GLN A 20 13.82 27.98 10.33
C GLN A 20 13.22 28.67 11.58
N LEU A 21 12.18 28.06 12.16
CA LEU A 21 11.56 28.56 13.38
C LEU A 21 12.51 28.43 14.60
N GLU A 22 13.23 27.31 14.72
CA GLU A 22 14.25 27.10 15.76
C GLU A 22 15.38 28.15 15.66
N GLU A 23 15.85 28.43 14.43
CA GLU A 23 16.86 29.45 14.19
C GLU A 23 16.38 30.86 14.57
N LEU A 24 15.14 31.21 14.21
CA LEU A 24 14.55 32.51 14.52
C LEU A 24 14.40 32.71 16.04
N GLU A 25 13.86 31.73 16.77
CA GLU A 25 13.75 31.79 18.23
C GLU A 25 15.12 31.89 18.90
N GLY A 26 16.12 31.15 18.38
CA GLY A 26 17.50 31.22 18.86
C GLY A 26 18.16 32.60 18.65
N MET A 27 17.88 33.27 17.52
CA MET A 27 18.40 34.62 17.24
C MET A 27 17.71 35.70 18.07
N VAL A 28 16.41 35.55 18.32
CA VAL A 28 15.61 36.51 19.09
C VAL A 28 15.93 36.41 20.59
N GLY A 29 16.39 35.24 21.07
CA GLY A 29 16.90 35.05 22.42
C GLY A 29 15.87 35.22 23.54
N ASN A 30 14.57 35.23 23.19
CA ASN A 30 13.50 35.61 24.11
C ASN A 30 12.87 34.41 24.84
N ASP A 31 12.97 33.18 24.32
CA ASP A 31 12.30 32.02 24.92
C ASP A 31 13.05 30.68 24.71
N PRO A 32 13.89 30.25 25.67
CA PRO A 32 14.53 28.93 25.60
C PRO A 32 13.53 27.77 25.69
N GLU A 33 12.37 27.93 26.34
CA GLU A 33 11.34 26.87 26.41
C GLU A 33 10.67 26.67 25.04
N GLY A 34 10.38 27.75 24.31
CA GLY A 34 9.89 27.70 22.94
C GLY A 34 10.85 27.00 21.99
N CYS A 35 12.14 27.28 22.10
CA CYS A 35 13.18 26.61 21.30
C CYS A 35 13.24 25.09 21.56
N ASP A 36 13.16 24.68 22.82
CA ASP A 36 13.11 23.26 23.19
C ASP A 36 11.82 22.57 22.71
N GLN A 37 10.67 23.27 22.76
CA GLN A 37 9.41 22.76 22.21
C GLN A 37 9.50 22.52 20.69
N ILE A 38 10.11 23.43 19.93
CA ILE A 38 10.30 23.28 18.48
C ILE A 38 11.19 22.08 18.18
N ARG A 39 12.28 21.91 18.94
CA ARG A 39 13.19 20.77 18.79
C ARG A 39 12.48 19.45 19.07
N ASN A 40 11.65 19.40 20.11
CA ASN A 40 10.83 18.23 20.43
C ASN A 40 9.81 17.92 19.32
N LEU A 41 9.09 18.93 18.83
CA LEU A 41 8.14 18.77 17.72
C LEU A 41 8.82 18.24 16.45
N LYS A 42 10.02 18.74 16.13
CA LYS A 42 10.82 18.24 15.01
C LYS A 42 11.19 16.78 15.19
N ALA A 43 11.69 16.40 16.37
CA ALA A 43 12.05 15.02 16.69
C ALA A 43 10.85 14.07 16.62
N ASP A 44 9.69 14.50 17.15
CA ASP A 44 8.45 13.74 17.13
C ASP A 44 7.93 13.55 15.70
N LEU A 45 7.98 14.60 14.87
CA LEU A 45 7.56 14.54 13.47
C LEU A 45 8.44 13.56 12.68
N ILE A 46 9.76 13.63 12.83
CA ILE A 46 10.71 12.71 12.19
C ILE A 46 10.42 11.26 12.60
N THR A 47 10.30 11.02 13.90
CA THR A 47 10.07 9.67 14.46
C THR A 47 8.75 9.09 13.98
N THR A 48 7.69 9.91 14.00
CA THR A 48 6.35 9.49 13.56
C THR A 48 6.33 9.20 12.06
N TYR A 49 7.00 10.03 11.26
CA TYR A 49 7.07 9.82 9.81
C TYR A 49 7.86 8.56 9.44
N GLN A 50 8.96 8.27 10.12
CA GLN A 50 9.72 7.04 9.91
C GLN A 50 8.88 5.79 10.23
N LYS A 51 8.11 5.81 11.33
CA LYS A 51 7.17 4.73 11.66
C LYS A 51 6.11 4.56 10.57
N TYR A 52 5.58 5.68 10.07
CA TYR A 52 4.65 5.68 8.95
C TYR A 52 5.24 5.04 7.69
N GLU A 53 6.45 5.42 7.30
CA GLU A 53 7.14 4.84 6.13
C GLU A 53 7.35 3.32 6.28
N CYS A 54 7.72 2.86 7.48
CA CYS A 54 7.84 1.43 7.76
C CYS A 54 6.51 0.68 7.57
N MET A 55 5.40 1.22 8.12
CA MET A 55 4.07 0.61 7.95
C MET A 55 3.64 0.57 6.48
N VAL A 56 3.89 1.65 5.73
CA VAL A 56 3.56 1.69 4.29
C VAL A 56 4.35 0.64 3.51
N ARG A 57 5.64 0.44 3.84
CA ARG A 57 6.47 -0.59 3.23
C ARG A 57 5.92 -1.98 3.52
N GLU A 58 5.62 -2.29 4.78
CA GLU A 58 5.07 -3.59 5.19
C GLU A 58 3.74 -3.90 4.49
N ILE A 59 2.84 -2.92 4.41
CA ILE A 59 1.56 -3.08 3.68
C ILE A 59 1.82 -3.31 2.19
N SER A 60 2.76 -2.58 1.59
CA SER A 60 3.10 -2.73 0.17
C SER A 60 3.66 -4.12 -0.14
N GLU A 61 4.52 -4.64 0.73
CA GLU A 61 5.04 -6.01 0.64
C GLU A 61 3.92 -7.04 0.75
N GLN A 62 3.02 -6.91 1.72
CA GLN A 62 1.86 -7.80 1.86
C GLN A 62 0.95 -7.75 0.62
N VAL A 63 0.65 -6.55 0.11
CA VAL A 63 -0.13 -6.40 -1.13
C VAL A 63 0.55 -7.12 -2.30
N GLY A 64 1.87 -7.01 -2.42
CA GLY A 64 2.64 -7.76 -3.42
C GLY A 64 2.49 -9.28 -3.28
N VAL A 65 2.61 -9.81 -2.06
CA VAL A 65 2.41 -11.24 -1.78
C VAL A 65 0.99 -11.69 -2.13
N TYR A 66 -0.03 -10.92 -1.75
CA TYR A 66 -1.42 -11.25 -2.06
C TYR A 66 -1.72 -11.19 -3.57
N GLN A 67 -1.13 -10.23 -4.28
CA GLN A 67 -1.26 -10.14 -5.74
C GLN A 67 -0.61 -11.34 -6.44
N ASP A 68 0.57 -11.76 -6.00
CA ASP A 68 1.24 -12.95 -6.52
C ASP A 68 0.43 -14.23 -6.23
N LEU A 69 -0.08 -14.37 -4.99
CA LEU A 69 -0.94 -15.50 -4.62
C LEU A 69 -2.21 -15.53 -5.47
N TYR A 70 -2.87 -14.37 -5.63
CA TYR A 70 -4.03 -14.24 -6.49
C TYR A 70 -3.70 -14.62 -7.94
N GLY A 71 -2.56 -14.16 -8.47
CA GLY A 71 -2.08 -14.52 -9.81
C GLY A 71 -1.87 -16.04 -9.94
N LYS A 72 -1.21 -16.67 -8.96
CA LYS A 72 -1.02 -18.13 -8.93
C LYS A 72 -2.34 -18.89 -8.91
N ILE A 73 -3.29 -18.49 -8.07
CA ILE A 73 -4.61 -19.12 -8.01
C ILE A 73 -5.35 -18.94 -9.33
N ARG A 74 -5.41 -17.70 -9.82
CA ARG A 74 -6.14 -17.32 -11.03
C ARG A 74 -5.61 -17.98 -12.29
N PHE A 75 -4.29 -18.03 -12.49
CA PHE A 75 -3.72 -18.48 -13.75
C PHE A 75 -3.29 -19.96 -13.73
N ARG A 76 -2.97 -20.52 -12.57
CA ARG A 76 -2.51 -21.92 -12.47
C ARG A 76 -3.58 -22.87 -11.95
N PHE A 77 -4.34 -22.47 -10.92
CA PHE A 77 -5.30 -23.37 -10.28
C PHE A 77 -6.68 -23.34 -10.91
N VAL A 78 -7.26 -22.14 -11.10
CA VAL A 78 -8.64 -21.99 -11.59
C VAL A 78 -8.82 -22.65 -12.98
N PRO A 79 -7.97 -22.39 -14.00
CA PRO A 79 -8.08 -23.03 -15.29
C PRO A 79 -8.02 -24.55 -15.24
N GLU A 80 -7.12 -25.11 -14.43
CA GLU A 80 -6.96 -26.56 -14.32
C GLU A 80 -8.17 -27.19 -13.63
N LYS A 81 -8.71 -26.57 -12.57
CA LYS A 81 -9.94 -27.04 -11.93
C LYS A 81 -11.14 -26.95 -12.88
N LEU A 82 -11.27 -25.87 -13.64
CA LEU A 82 -12.35 -25.74 -14.62
C LEU A 82 -12.22 -26.75 -15.77
N LYS A 83 -11.00 -27.02 -16.26
CA LYS A 83 -10.74 -28.07 -17.26
C LYS A 83 -11.09 -29.47 -16.75
N LEU A 84 -10.73 -29.78 -15.50
CA LEU A 84 -11.08 -31.05 -14.86
C LEU A 84 -12.60 -31.20 -14.74
N LEU A 85 -13.30 -30.16 -14.26
CA LEU A 85 -14.75 -30.18 -14.13
C LEU A 85 -15.45 -30.34 -15.50
N ARG A 86 -14.87 -29.79 -16.57
CA ARG A 86 -15.39 -29.94 -17.93
C ARG A 86 -15.34 -31.38 -18.44
N ARG A 87 -14.46 -32.21 -17.89
CA ARG A 87 -14.35 -33.64 -18.26
C ARG A 87 -15.42 -34.50 -17.59
N THR A 88 -16.00 -34.04 -16.48
CA THR A 88 -16.99 -34.80 -15.69
C THR A 88 -18.43 -34.39 -15.98
N ILE A 89 -18.66 -33.16 -16.47
CA ILE A 89 -20.01 -32.66 -16.76
C ILE A 89 -20.44 -33.12 -18.16
N PRO A 90 -21.66 -33.68 -18.32
CA PRO A 90 -22.21 -34.03 -19.64
C PRO A 90 -22.29 -32.80 -20.55
N GLN A 91 -21.91 -32.95 -21.82
CA GLN A 91 -21.82 -31.82 -22.76
C GLN A 91 -23.17 -31.15 -23.04
N ASP A 92 -24.26 -31.90 -22.90
CA ASP A 92 -25.62 -31.44 -23.20
C ASP A 92 -26.26 -30.71 -22.01
N SER A 93 -25.56 -30.59 -20.88
CA SER A 93 -26.08 -29.99 -19.65
C SER A 93 -25.91 -28.47 -19.64
N TYR A 94 -26.84 -27.78 -18.96
CA TYR A 94 -26.78 -26.32 -18.78
C TYR A 94 -25.51 -25.89 -18.01
N GLU A 95 -25.07 -26.70 -17.07
CA GLU A 95 -23.84 -26.52 -16.30
C GLU A 95 -22.59 -26.51 -17.18
N PHE A 96 -22.58 -27.29 -18.27
CA PHE A 96 -21.48 -27.29 -19.24
C PHE A 96 -21.37 -25.95 -19.99
N VAL A 97 -22.50 -25.36 -20.36
CA VAL A 97 -22.56 -24.04 -21.01
C VAL A 97 -22.03 -22.94 -20.08
N LEU A 98 -22.48 -22.94 -18.82
CA LEU A 98 -21.99 -22.01 -17.79
C LEU A 98 -20.49 -22.17 -17.52
N LEU A 99 -20.01 -23.42 -17.50
CA LEU A 99 -18.60 -23.72 -17.29
C LEU A 99 -17.73 -23.20 -18.45
N LYS A 100 -18.17 -23.37 -19.70
CA LYS A 100 -17.46 -22.88 -20.89
C LYS A 100 -17.33 -21.36 -20.89
N ALA A 101 -18.40 -20.64 -20.53
CA ALA A 101 -18.38 -19.18 -20.39
C ALA A 101 -17.44 -18.72 -19.27
N SER A 102 -17.43 -19.45 -18.15
CA SER A 102 -16.54 -19.17 -17.00
C SER A 102 -15.05 -19.34 -17.36
N ILE A 103 -14.72 -20.39 -18.11
CA ILE A 103 -13.36 -20.64 -18.63
C ILE A 103 -12.91 -19.50 -19.56
N GLN A 104 -13.75 -19.11 -20.54
CA GLN A 104 -13.43 -18.00 -21.43
C GLN A 104 -13.20 -16.69 -20.66
N LYS A 105 -14.07 -16.39 -19.70
CA LYS A 105 -13.94 -15.18 -18.87
C LYS A 105 -12.67 -15.19 -18.02
N SER A 106 -12.22 -16.36 -17.55
CA SER A 106 -10.96 -16.50 -16.81
C SER A 106 -9.69 -16.27 -17.65
N HIS A 107 -9.79 -16.26 -18.99
CA HIS A 107 -8.66 -16.11 -19.90
C HIS A 107 -8.59 -14.73 -20.59
N MET A 108 -9.64 -13.90 -20.51
CA MET A 108 -9.75 -12.64 -21.27
C MET A 108 -9.34 -11.37 -20.50
N ILE A 109 -8.69 -11.47 -19.34
CA ILE A 109 -8.28 -10.30 -18.53
C ILE A 109 -6.88 -10.53 -17.97
#